data_AF-A0A828SI96-F1
#
_entry.id   AF-A0A828SI96-F1
#
_cell.length_a   1.000
_cell.length_b   1.000
_cell.length_c   1.000
_cell.angle_alpha   90.00
_cell.angle_beta   90.00
_cell.angle_gamma   90.00
#
_symmetry.space_group_name_H-M   'P 1'
#
loop_
_entity.id
_entity.type
_entity.pdbx_description
1 polymer ?
#
loop_
_entity_poly.entity_id
_entity_poly.type
_entity_poly.pdbx_seq_one_letter_code
_entity_poly.pdbx_strand_id
1 'polypeptide(L)'
;MKPEQFIREQGLDKAREVVEGAPSNAESFQDGYYFRTKPQFEFHNGIHEAWNLTDNDGEWFKKDGFDPVKINDLKMILESLRIVDQFGGIEKAKLVAKTKDGMGYLKGCIKDHESIYGASHE
;
A
#
# COMPACT_ATOMS: atom_id res chain seq x y z
N MET A 1 -0.63 -1.94 -9.49
CA MET A 1 -0.09 -0.62 -9.12
C MET A 1 0.92 -0.79 -7.98
N LYS A 2 2.00 0.00 -7.95
CA LYS A 2 2.95 0.00 -6.82
C LYS A 2 2.41 0.79 -5.62
N PRO A 3 2.75 0.44 -4.36
CA PRO A 3 2.21 1.12 -3.18
C PRO A 3 2.66 2.60 -3.09
N GLU A 4 3.88 2.93 -3.50
CA GLU A 4 4.35 4.33 -3.53
C GLU A 4 3.62 5.16 -4.60
N GLN A 5 3.19 4.54 -5.70
CA GLN A 5 2.35 5.20 -6.69
C GLN A 5 0.96 5.45 -6.14
N PHE A 6 0.35 4.44 -5.50
CA PHE A 6 -0.96 4.58 -4.86
C PHE A 6 -0.98 5.73 -3.85
N ILE A 7 0.03 5.82 -2.97
CA ILE A 7 0.10 6.90 -1.97
C ILE A 7 0.29 8.27 -2.63
N ARG A 8 1.10 8.38 -3.70
CA ARG A 8 1.28 9.64 -4.42
C ARG A 8 0.00 10.12 -5.10
N GLU A 9 -0.78 9.20 -5.67
CA GLU A 9 -2.01 9.52 -6.40
C GLU A 9 -3.22 9.74 -5.49
N GLN A 10 -3.36 8.91 -4.45
CA GLN A 10 -4.56 8.87 -3.60
C GLN A 10 -4.36 9.52 -2.22
N GLY A 11 -3.11 9.74 -1.81
CA GLY A 11 -2.75 10.31 -0.51
C GLY A 11 -2.59 9.27 0.60
N LEU A 12 -1.87 9.68 1.65
CA LEU A 12 -1.53 8.84 2.79
C LEU A 12 -2.77 8.41 3.60
N ASP A 13 -3.72 9.31 3.80
CA ASP A 13 -4.93 9.02 4.56
C ASP A 13 -5.80 7.98 3.85
N LYS A 14 -5.89 8.03 2.52
CA LYS A 14 -6.60 7.01 1.76
C LYS A 14 -5.91 5.64 1.87
N ALA A 15 -4.58 5.61 1.83
CA ALA A 15 -3.84 4.36 2.02
C ALA A 15 -4.10 3.73 3.39
N ARG A 16 -4.19 4.53 4.45
CA ARG A 16 -4.57 4.06 5.80
C ARG A 16 -5.99 3.52 5.82
N GLU A 17 -6.95 4.27 5.29
CA GLU A 17 -8.36 3.85 5.18
C GLU A 17 -8.48 2.50 4.46
N VAL A 18 -7.78 2.32 3.34
CA VAL A 18 -7.79 1.06 2.58
C VAL A 18 -7.26 -0.10 3.41
N VAL A 19 -6.16 0.10 4.14
CA VAL A 19 -5.56 -0.95 4.98
C VAL A 19 -6.44 -1.30 6.18
N GLU A 20 -7.01 -0.29 6.85
CA GLU A 20 -7.85 -0.45 8.04
C GLU A 20 -9.23 -1.03 7.71
N GLY A 21 -9.81 -0.64 6.57
CA GLY A 21 -11.10 -1.14 6.07
C GLY A 21 -11.03 -2.48 5.35
N ALA A 22 -9.83 -3.07 5.21
CA ALA A 22 -9.65 -4.31 4.47
C ALA A 22 -10.40 -5.49 5.13
N PRO A 23 -11.34 -6.15 4.42
CA PRO A 23 -11.95 -7.38 4.88
C PRO A 23 -10.89 -8.46 5.13
N SER A 24 -11.22 -9.42 6.00
CA SER A 24 -10.35 -10.58 6.24
C SER A 24 -10.02 -11.29 4.92
N ASN A 25 -8.73 -11.56 4.71
CA ASN A 25 -8.15 -12.16 3.51
C ASN A 25 -8.22 -11.34 2.21
N ALA A 26 -8.47 -10.03 2.27
CA ALA A 26 -8.31 -9.17 1.10
C ALA A 26 -6.83 -9.12 0.63
N GLU A 27 -6.61 -9.35 -0.66
CA GLU A 27 -5.26 -9.41 -1.24
C GLU A 27 -4.83 -8.07 -1.86
N SER A 28 -5.79 -7.36 -2.46
CA SER A 28 -5.52 -6.13 -3.21
C SER A 28 -6.73 -5.21 -3.27
N PHE A 29 -6.52 -3.94 -3.62
CA PHE A 29 -7.55 -2.91 -3.69
C PHE A 29 -7.46 -2.11 -4.99
N GLN A 30 -8.62 -1.79 -5.57
CA GLN A 30 -8.76 -0.89 -6.71
C GLN A 30 -10.20 -0.36 -6.79
N ASP A 31 -10.35 0.93 -7.08
CA ASP A 31 -11.62 1.59 -7.42
C ASP A 31 -12.78 1.30 -6.44
N GLY A 32 -12.47 1.26 -5.14
CA GLY A 32 -13.46 1.03 -4.08
C GLY A 32 -13.74 -0.44 -3.77
N TYR A 33 -13.05 -1.36 -4.44
CA TYR A 33 -13.20 -2.79 -4.22
C TYR A 33 -11.91 -3.42 -3.69
N TYR A 34 -12.09 -4.34 -2.74
CA TYR A 34 -11.09 -5.31 -2.34
C TYR A 34 -11.25 -6.57 -3.18
N PHE A 35 -10.13 -7.23 -3.49
CA PHE A 35 -10.10 -8.40 -4.34
C PHE A 35 -9.38 -9.56 -3.66
N ARG A 36 -9.87 -10.76 -3.95
CA ARG A 36 -9.18 -12.04 -3.78
C ARG A 36 -9.34 -12.78 -5.10
N THR A 37 -8.24 -13.12 -5.78
CA THR A 37 -8.35 -13.68 -7.15
C THR A 37 -8.14 -15.19 -7.22
N LYS A 38 -7.84 -15.83 -6.08
CA LYS A 38 -7.68 -17.28 -5.98
C LYS A 38 -8.39 -17.83 -4.74
N PRO A 39 -9.01 -19.02 -4.83
CA PRO A 39 -9.09 -19.89 -6.01
C PRO A 39 -10.05 -19.38 -7.10
N GLN A 40 -10.91 -18.41 -6.79
CA GLN A 40 -11.85 -17.79 -7.71
C GLN A 40 -11.74 -16.27 -7.59
N PHE A 41 -12.17 -15.55 -8.64
CA PHE A 41 -12.19 -14.10 -8.61
C PHE A 41 -13.37 -13.61 -7.78
N GLU A 42 -13.05 -13.03 -6.62
CA GLU A 42 -13.99 -12.46 -5.67
C GLU A 42 -13.66 -11.00 -5.39
N PHE A 43 -14.71 -10.21 -5.14
CA PHE A 43 -14.58 -8.80 -4.80
C PHE A 43 -15.49 -8.37 -3.65
N HIS A 44 -15.12 -7.30 -2.96
CA HIS A 44 -15.81 -6.82 -1.77
C HIS A 44 -15.76 -5.29 -1.67
N ASN A 45 -16.86 -4.63 -1.31
CA ASN A 45 -16.94 -3.15 -1.26
C ASN A 45 -16.56 -2.53 0.09
N GLY A 46 -16.15 -3.36 1.06
CA GLY A 46 -15.74 -2.96 2.40
C GLY A 46 -16.88 -2.72 3.39
N ILE A 47 -18.14 -2.88 2.98
CA ILE A 47 -19.32 -2.59 3.82
C ILE A 47 -20.13 -3.84 4.15
N HIS A 48 -20.25 -4.78 3.21
CA HIS A 48 -21.00 -6.02 3.43
C HIS A 48 -20.18 -7.06 4.21
N GLU A 49 -20.81 -8.16 4.64
CA GLU A 49 -20.11 -9.25 5.32
C GLU A 49 -19.57 -10.31 4.35
N ALA A 50 -20.16 -10.41 3.16
CA ALA A 50 -19.89 -11.49 2.21
C ALA A 50 -19.11 -11.01 0.98
N TRP A 51 -18.15 -11.83 0.55
CA TRP A 51 -17.46 -11.67 -0.73
C TRP A 51 -18.41 -11.97 -1.90
N ASN A 52 -18.35 -11.13 -2.94
CA ASN A 52 -19.09 -11.36 -4.17
C ASN A 52 -18.25 -12.23 -5.10
N LEU A 53 -18.83 -13.35 -5.54
CA LEU A 53 -18.24 -14.23 -6.55
C LEU A 53 -18.55 -13.70 -7.95
N THR A 54 -17.60 -13.84 -8.86
CA THR A 54 -17.84 -13.64 -10.30
C THR A 54 -17.97 -15.00 -10.98
N ASP A 55 -18.87 -15.11 -11.97
CA ASP A 55 -19.05 -16.31 -12.80
C ASP A 55 -18.14 -16.31 -14.04
N ASN A 56 -17.45 -15.20 -14.30
CA ASN A 56 -16.61 -14.96 -15.48
C ASN A 56 -15.17 -14.57 -15.12
N ASP A 57 -14.66 -15.00 -13.95
CA ASP A 57 -13.28 -14.74 -13.52
C ASP A 57 -12.91 -13.24 -13.57
N GLY A 58 -13.84 -12.35 -13.20
CA GLY A 58 -13.61 -10.90 -13.13
C GLY A 58 -13.34 -10.22 -14.48
N GLU A 59 -13.85 -10.76 -15.60
CA GLU A 59 -13.66 -10.18 -16.95
C GLU A 59 -13.93 -8.68 -17.04
N TRP A 60 -14.95 -8.18 -16.32
CA TRP A 60 -15.28 -6.75 -16.29
C TRP A 60 -14.10 -5.91 -15.75
N PHE A 61 -13.57 -6.27 -14.58
CA PHE A 61 -12.42 -5.58 -13.97
C PHE A 61 -11.19 -5.65 -14.86
N LYS A 62 -10.92 -6.83 -15.45
CA LYS A 62 -9.77 -7.04 -16.34
C LYS A 62 -9.85 -6.17 -17.60
N LYS A 63 -11.05 -6.03 -18.18
CA LYS A 63 -11.27 -5.19 -19.36
C LYS A 63 -11.16 -3.69 -19.06
N ASP A 64 -11.58 -3.27 -17.88
CA ASP A 64 -11.53 -1.87 -17.44
C ASP A 64 -10.11 -1.40 -17.05
N GLY A 65 -9.21 -2.36 -16.76
CA GLY A 65 -7.82 -2.09 -16.41
C GLY A 65 -7.51 -2.56 -15.01
N PHE A 66 -7.34 -3.88 -14.84
CA PHE A 66 -7.08 -4.48 -13.54
C PHE A 66 -5.60 -4.37 -13.15
N ASP A 67 -5.27 -3.35 -12.37
CA ASP A 67 -3.93 -3.11 -11.82
C ASP A 67 -3.98 -2.73 -10.32
N PRO A 68 -4.56 -3.58 -9.45
CA PRO A 68 -4.80 -3.20 -8.07
C PRO A 68 -3.52 -3.07 -7.25
N VAL A 69 -3.55 -2.25 -6.20
CA VAL A 69 -2.47 -2.19 -5.21
C VAL A 69 -2.58 -3.39 -4.27
N LYS A 70 -1.46 -4.04 -3.94
CA LYS A 70 -1.45 -5.13 -2.96
C LYS A 70 -1.57 -4.59 -1.55
N ILE A 71 -2.49 -5.15 -0.77
CA ILE A 71 -2.75 -4.70 0.61
C ILE A 71 -1.52 -4.89 1.49
N ASN A 72 -0.79 -6.00 1.34
CA ASN A 72 0.42 -6.25 2.12
C ASN A 72 1.55 -5.28 1.78
N ASP A 73 1.73 -4.95 0.51
CA ASP A 73 2.74 -3.96 0.10
C ASP A 73 2.38 -2.57 0.63
N LEU A 74 1.08 -2.23 0.64
CA LEU A 74 0.59 -0.98 1.23
C LEU A 74 0.80 -0.94 2.76
N LYS A 75 0.56 -2.04 3.47
CA LYS A 75 0.87 -2.18 4.91
C LYS A 75 2.35 -1.98 5.19
N MET A 76 3.22 -2.60 4.38
CA MET A 76 4.67 -2.50 4.57
C MET A 76 5.18 -1.08 4.37
N ILE A 77 4.71 -0.37 3.33
CA ILE A 77 5.17 1.00 3.10
C ILE A 77 4.66 1.98 4.18
N LEU A 78 3.42 1.79 4.68
CA LEU A 78 2.89 2.58 5.80
C LEU A 78 3.72 2.36 7.08
N GLU A 79 4.17 1.14 7.32
CA GLU A 79 5.06 0.82 8.43
C GLU A 79 6.44 1.49 8.27
N SER A 80 7.01 1.51 7.05
CA SER A 80 8.22 2.25 6.74
C SER A 80 8.09 3.74 7.08
N LEU A 81 6.97 4.37 6.70
CA LEU A 81 6.69 5.78 7.04
C LEU A 81 6.61 5.98 8.56
N ARG A 82 5.89 5.11 9.27
CA ARG A 82 5.77 5.14 10.74
C ARG A 82 7.14 5.06 11.41
N ILE A 83 8.03 4.19 10.92
CA ILE A 83 9.39 4.05 11.44
C ILE A 83 10.19 5.33 11.22
N VAL A 84 10.14 5.93 10.03
CA VAL A 84 10.81 7.22 9.78
C VAL A 84 10.34 8.30 10.77
N ASP A 85 9.04 8.36 11.04
CA ASP A 85 8.47 9.29 12.02
C ASP A 85 8.93 8.99 13.45
N GLN A 86 9.11 7.71 13.83
CA GLN A 86 9.66 7.32 15.14
C GLN A 86 11.10 7.82 15.36
N PHE A 87 11.88 7.98 14.29
CA PHE A 87 13.21 8.61 14.35
C PHE A 87 13.13 10.15 14.39
N GLY A 88 11.93 10.72 14.40
CA GLY A 88 11.68 12.16 14.43
C GLY A 88 11.71 12.80 13.04
N GLY A 89 11.35 12.03 12.01
CA GLY A 89 11.23 12.48 10.62
C GLY A 89 12.46 12.15 9.75
N ILE A 90 12.32 12.38 8.45
CA ILE A 90 13.26 11.95 7.41
C ILE A 90 14.70 12.41 7.63
N GLU A 91 14.91 13.65 8.05
CA GLU A 91 16.26 14.19 8.27
C GLU A 91 16.99 13.50 9.43
N LYS A 92 16.29 13.29 10.54
CA LYS A 92 16.86 12.59 11.70
C LYS A 92 17.07 11.11 11.39
N ALA A 93 16.14 10.47 10.67
CA ALA A 93 16.30 9.09 10.21
C ALA A 93 17.57 8.94 9.34
N LYS A 94 17.78 9.85 8.38
CA LYS A 94 18.98 9.87 7.52
C LYS A 94 20.25 10.10 8.31
N LEU A 95 20.24 11.01 9.30
CA LEU A 95 21.39 11.23 10.18
C LEU A 95 21.75 9.95 10.94
N VAL A 96 20.77 9.32 11.60
CA VAL A 96 20.98 8.09 12.37
C VAL A 96 21.51 6.95 11.48
N ALA A 97 20.93 6.78 10.29
CA ALA A 97 21.34 5.75 9.34
C ALA A 97 22.77 5.93 8.78
N LYS A 98 23.31 7.14 8.82
CA LYS A 98 24.70 7.47 8.43
C LYS A 98 25.69 7.28 9.58
N THR A 99 25.29 7.58 10.81
CA THR A 99 26.21 7.62 11.97
C THR A 99 26.29 6.31 12.75
N LYS A 100 25.38 5.36 12.50
CA LYS A 100 25.34 4.08 13.22
C LYS A 100 25.45 2.89 12.27
N ASP A 101 26.16 1.85 12.72
CA ASP A 101 26.24 0.58 12.03
C ASP A 101 24.92 -0.23 12.16
N GLY A 102 24.70 -1.19 11.26
CA GLY A 102 23.55 -2.10 11.32
C GLY A 102 22.20 -1.50 10.91
N MET A 103 22.16 -0.30 10.35
CA MET A 103 20.91 0.44 10.01
C MET A 103 20.26 0.01 8.68
N GLY A 104 20.43 -1.25 8.25
CA GLY A 104 19.95 -1.73 6.93
C GLY A 104 18.44 -1.58 6.75
N TYR A 105 17.66 -1.92 7.79
CA TYR A 105 16.21 -1.82 7.77
C TYR A 105 15.74 -0.36 7.69
N LEU A 106 16.29 0.54 8.51
CA LEU A 106 16.00 1.98 8.47
C LEU A 106 16.34 2.60 7.11
N LYS A 107 17.44 2.16 6.47
CA LYS A 107 17.78 2.59 5.10
C LYS A 107 16.72 2.16 4.08
N GLY A 108 16.07 1.02 4.29
CA GLY A 108 14.91 0.60 3.51
C GLY A 108 13.74 1.56 3.71
N CYS A 109 13.36 1.84 4.96
CA CYS A 109 12.27 2.76 5.26
C CYS A 109 12.50 4.19 4.73
N ILE A 110 13.74 4.67 4.74
CA ILE A 110 14.12 5.96 4.14
C ILE A 110 13.89 5.94 2.62
N LYS A 111 14.27 4.85 1.93
CA LYS A 111 14.03 4.72 0.48
C LYS A 111 12.55 4.70 0.14
N ASP A 112 11.75 4.02 0.94
CA ASP A 112 10.29 3.98 0.80
C ASP A 112 9.68 5.38 1.00
N HIS A 113 10.15 6.13 2.00
CA HIS A 113 9.73 7.51 2.18
C HIS A 113 10.14 8.40 0.99
N GLU A 114 11.37 8.27 0.50
CA GLU A 114 11.87 9.02 -0.64
C GLU A 114 11.19 8.63 -1.97
N SER A 115 10.70 7.40 -2.13
CA SER A 115 9.96 6.99 -3.34
C SER A 115 8.58 7.66 -3.44
N ILE A 116 8.01 8.07 -2.31
CA ILE A 116 6.74 8.80 -2.23
C ILE A 116 6.98 10.30 -2.35
N TYR A 117 7.91 10.86 -1.56
CA TYR A 117 8.06 12.31 -1.39
C TYR A 117 9.32 12.91 -2.03
N GLY A 118 10.27 12.09 -2.47
CA GLY A 118 11.57 12.56 -2.98
C GLY A 118 11.52 13.18 -4.38
N ALA A 119 10.41 13.05 -5.10
CA ALA A 119 10.24 13.63 -6.43
C ALA A 119 9.86 15.13 -6.42
N SER A 120 9.70 15.76 -5.25
CA SER A 120 9.33 17.19 -5.13
C SER A 120 10.53 18.14 -5.03
N HIS A 121 11.72 17.72 -5.47
CA HIS A 121 12.91 18.55 -5.56
C HIS A 121 13.55 18.47 -6.95
N GLU A 122 12.88 19.05 -7.94
CA GLU A 122 13.51 19.66 -9.13
C GLU A 122 12.83 21.00 -9.43
#